data_AF-A0A1U7NRV5-F1
#
_entry.id   AF-A0A1U7NRV5-F1
#
_cell.length_a   1.000
_cell.length_b   1.000
_cell.length_c   1.000
_cell.angle_alpha   90.00
_cell.angle_beta   90.00
_cell.angle_gamma   90.00
#
_symmetry.space_group_name_H-M   'P 1'
#
loop_
_entity.id
_entity.type
_entity.pdbx_description
1 polymer ?
#
loop_
_entity_poly.entity_id
_entity_poly.type
_entity_poly.pdbx_seq_one_letter_code
_entity_poly.pdbx_strand_id
1 'polypeptide(L)' 'MSGSGNMALVHINRATASQLETLPGVSVKLAAEIIKDRPFKNSMDLEKKVSGIGAKNIKKMLPHISFT' A
#
# COMPACT_ATOMS: atom_id res chain seq x y z
N MET A 1 16.02 25.65 -7.41
CA MET A 1 14.87 25.01 -8.08
C MET A 1 14.03 24.34 -7.01
N SER A 2 12.94 25.00 -6.62
CA SER A 2 12.01 24.53 -5.59
C SER A 2 11.13 23.42 -6.20
N GLY A 3 11.34 22.18 -5.75
CA GLY A 3 10.50 21.05 -6.10
C GLY A 3 9.56 20.73 -4.95
N SER A 4 8.30 21.11 -5.08
CA SER A 4 7.17 20.73 -4.25
C SER A 4 7.24 19.24 -3.87
N GLY A 5 7.07 18.94 -2.58
CA GLY A 5 7.10 17.57 -2.05
C GLY A 5 5.97 16.71 -2.61
N ASN A 6 6.16 16.18 -3.81
CA ASN A 6 5.41 15.03 -4.31
C ASN A 6 5.90 13.83 -3.50
N MET A 7 5.25 13.49 -2.38
CA MET A 7 5.40 12.18 -1.78
C MET A 7 4.98 11.16 -2.84
N ALA A 8 5.96 10.60 -3.55
CA ALA A 8 5.72 9.64 -4.62
C ALA A 8 4.86 8.50 -4.05
N LEU A 9 3.73 8.22 -4.70
CA LEU A 9 2.81 7.19 -4.27
C LEU A 9 3.55 5.85 -4.12
N VAL A 10 3.27 5.12 -3.06
CA VAL A 10 3.84 3.80 -2.84
C VAL A 10 3.19 2.82 -3.81
N HIS A 11 3.99 2.28 -4.74
CA HIS A 11 3.52 1.27 -5.68
C HIS A 11 3.28 -0.06 -4.97
N ILE A 12 2.01 -0.44 -4.72
CA ILE A 12 1.67 -1.65 -3.97
C ILE A 12 2.29 -2.93 -4.56
N ASN A 13 2.43 -2.98 -5.89
CA ASN A 13 2.96 -4.12 -6.62
C ASN A 13 4.50 -4.19 -6.70
N ARG A 14 5.21 -3.10 -6.42
CA ARG A 14 6.67 -2.98 -6.62
C ARG A 14 7.44 -2.48 -5.41
N ALA A 15 6.75 -1.86 -4.46
CA ALA A 15 7.35 -1.29 -3.26
C ALA A 15 8.07 -2.35 -2.43
N THR A 16 9.10 -1.91 -1.73
CA THR A 16 9.78 -2.72 -0.70
C THR A 16 8.93 -2.84 0.56
N ALA A 17 9.27 -3.78 1.44
CA ALA A 17 8.58 -3.93 2.73
C ALA A 17 8.60 -2.62 3.53
N SER A 18 9.77 -1.99 3.66
CA SER A 18 9.92 -0.73 4.37
C SER A 18 9.08 0.41 3.79
N GLN A 19 8.90 0.47 2.46
CA GLN A 19 8.02 1.45 1.83
C GLN A 19 6.55 1.17 2.13
N LEU A 20 6.12 -0.09 2.13
CA LEU A 20 4.75 -0.45 2.51
C LEU A 20 4.46 -0.14 3.98
N GLU A 21 5.43 -0.34 4.86
CA GLU A 21 5.33 -0.04 6.30
C GLU A 21 5.16 1.47 6.58
N THR A 22 5.53 2.35 5.64
CA THR A 22 5.24 3.79 5.77
C THR A 22 3.75 4.11 5.62
N LEU A 23 2.94 3.17 5.11
CA LEU A 23 1.52 3.38 4.87
C LEU A 23 0.70 3.29 6.15
N PRO A 24 -0.31 4.16 6.31
CA PRO A 24 -1.10 4.21 7.53
C PRO A 24 -1.86 2.90 7.76
N GLY A 25 -1.58 2.25 8.89
CA GLY A 25 -2.23 0.99 9.26
C GLY A 25 -1.61 -0.26 8.62
N VAL A 26 -0.45 -0.14 7.96
CA VAL A 26 0.35 -1.27 7.49
C VAL A 26 1.46 -1.57 8.51
N SER A 27 1.40 -2.76 9.10
CA SER A 27 2.48 -3.30 9.94
C SER A 27 3.46 -4.11 9.09
N VAL A 28 4.62 -4.45 9.65
CA VAL A 28 5.61 -5.37 9.02
C VAL A 28 4.95 -6.67 8.54
N LYS A 29 4.04 -7.23 9.35
CA LYS A 29 3.28 -8.43 8.99
C LYS A 29 2.37 -8.19 7.79
N LEU A 30 1.62 -7.08 7.76
CA LEU A 30 0.77 -6.74 6.63
C LEU A 30 1.59 -6.45 5.37
N ALA A 31 2.73 -5.77 5.49
CA ALA A 31 3.64 -5.53 4.38
C ALA A 31 4.13 -6.85 3.75
N ALA A 32 4.45 -7.84 4.58
CA ALA A 32 4.83 -9.18 4.11
C ALA A 32 3.68 -9.89 3.38
N GLU A 33 2.46 -9.85 3.91
CA GLU A 33 1.27 -10.42 3.24
C GLU A 33 0.97 -9.70 1.91
N ILE A 34 1.08 -8.36 1.87
CA ILE A 34 0.97 -7.58 0.63
C ILE A 34 1.98 -8.09 -0.38
N ILE A 35 3.26 -8.23 -0.01
CA ILE A 35 4.31 -8.71 -0.94
C ILE A 35 3.99 -10.12 -1.46
N LYS A 36 3.51 -10.99 -0.58
CA LYS A 36 3.18 -12.39 -0.88
C LYS A 36 2.03 -12.54 -1.87
N ASP A 37 0.99 -11.72 -1.74
CA ASP A 37 -0.25 -11.83 -2.53
C ASP A 37 -0.27 -10.98 -3.82
N ARG A 38 0.85 -10.32 -4.14
CA ARG A 38 1.02 -9.59 -5.41
C ARG A 38 0.76 -10.51 -6.62
N PRO A 39 0.22 -9.97 -7.73
CA PRO A 39 -0.14 -8.57 -7.95
C PRO A 39 -1.59 -8.24 -7.54
N PHE A 40 -1.84 -6.95 -7.28
CA PHE A 40 -3.15 -6.37 -7.01
C PHE A 40 -3.57 -5.42 -8.12
N LYS A 41 -4.82 -5.51 -8.55
CA LYS A 41 -5.38 -4.63 -9.60
C LYS A 41 -5.88 -3.30 -9.05
N ASN A 42 -6.45 -3.31 -7.85
CA ASN A 42 -7.07 -2.17 -7.20
C ASN A 42 -7.18 -2.40 -5.69
N SER A 43 -7.70 -1.42 -4.97
CA SER A 43 -7.89 -1.49 -3.52
C SER A 43 -8.85 -2.58 -3.05
N MET A 44 -9.84 -2.95 -3.88
CA MET A 44 -10.78 -4.02 -3.54
C MET A 44 -10.11 -5.40 -3.62
N ASP A 45 -9.22 -5.60 -4.60
CA ASP A 45 -8.39 -6.82 -4.69
C ASP A 45 -7.40 -6.91 -3.52
N LEU A 46 -6.81 -5.77 -3.14
CA LEU A 46 -5.96 -5.66 -1.95
C LEU A 46 -6.71 -6.04 -0.67
N GLU A 47 -7.90 -5.49 -0.45
CA GLU A 47 -8.75 -5.79 0.72
C GLU A 47 -9.18 -7.26 0.76
N LYS A 48 -9.48 -7.85 -0.41
CA LYS A 48 -9.94 -9.24 -0.50
C LYS A 48 -8.83 -10.25 -0.23
N LYS A 49 -7.62 -9.99 -0.73
CA LYS A 49 -6.48 -10.90 -0.63
C LYS A 49 -5.75 -10.77 0.71
N VAL A 50 -5.50 -9.54 1.15
CA VAL A 50 -4.73 -9.28 2.37
C VAL A 50 -5.66 -9.24 3.58
N SER A 51 -5.82 -10.40 4.20
CA SER A 51 -6.60 -10.54 5.43
C SER A 51 -6.00 -9.69 6.56
N GLY A 52 -6.83 -8.84 7.17
CA GLY A 52 -6.42 -7.93 8.25
C GLY A 52 -6.20 -6.48 7.80
N ILE A 53 -6.19 -6.21 6.49
CA ILE A 53 -6.38 -4.85 5.98
C ILE A 53 -7.88 -4.56 5.95
N GLY A 54 -8.36 -3.77 6.92
CA GLY A 54 -9.77 -3.37 6.96
C GLY A 54 -10.06 -2.19 6.04
N ALA A 55 -11.32 -2.03 5.62
CA ALA A 55 -11.81 -0.90 4.82
C ALA A 55 -11.36 0.49 5.33
N LYS A 56 -11.22 0.66 6.65
CA LYS A 56 -10.72 1.91 7.25
C LYS A 56 -9.26 2.19 6.88
N ASN A 57 -8.41 1.18 6.88
CA ASN A 57 -7.00 1.32 6.50
C ASN A 57 -6.87 1.52 4.99
N ILE A 58 -7.63 0.76 4.18
CA ILE A 58 -7.70 0.98 2.72
C ILE A 58 -7.99 2.44 2.40
N LYS A 59 -9.05 3.03 2.99
CA LYS A 59 -9.42 4.43 2.74
C LYS A 59 -8.30 5.42 3.08
N LYS A 60 -7.53 5.15 4.13
CA LYS A 60 -6.37 5.99 4.52
C LYS A 60 -5.17 5.78 3.60
N MET A 61 -4.99 4.57 3.06
CA MET A 61 -3.89 4.25 2.16
C MET A 61 -4.13 4.78 0.75
N LEU A 62 -5.38 4.81 0.26
CA LEU A 62 -5.75 5.26 -1.09
C LEU A 62 -5.03 6.54 -1.58
N PRO A 63 -4.95 7.65 -0.80
CA PRO A 63 -4.24 8.85 -1.25
C PRO A 63 -2.71 8.72 -1.32
N HIS A 64 -2.14 7.63 -0.81
CA HIS A 64 -0.69 7.40 -0.70
C HIS A 64 -0.18 6.25 -1.55
N ILE A 65 -1.07 5.53 -2.27
CA ILE A 65 -0.72 4.30 -2.98
C ILE A 65 -1.06 4.37 -4.47
N SER A 66 -0.33 3.59 -5.25
CA SER A 66 -0.62 3.33 -6.66
C SER A 66 -0.58 1.83 -6.96
N PHE A 67 -1.41 1.38 -7.89
CA PHE A 67 -1.45 -0.01 -8.38
C PHE A 67 -0.78 -0.19 -9.75
N THR A 68 -0.62 0.91 -10.50
CA THR A 68 -0.06 0.95 -11.86
C THR A 68 1.43 1.22 -11.84
#